data_AF-A0A7S8DI99-F1
#
_entry.id   AF-A0A7S8DI99-F1
#
_cell.length_a   1.000
_cell.length_b   1.000
_cell.length_c   1.000
_cell.angle_alpha   90.00
_cell.angle_beta   90.00
_cell.angle_gamma   90.00
#
_symmetry.space_group_name_H-M   'P 1'
#
loop_
_entity.id
_entity.type
_entity.pdbx_description
1 polymer ?
#
loop_
_entity_poly.entity_id
_entity_poly.type
_entity_poly.pdbx_seq_one_letter_code
_entity_poly.pdbx_strand_id
1 'polypeptide(L)'
;MIDLMTAKKLEALKEQAGVSTKAVVESKAVKGLSRKSAKSAFKISVNIYGYELDARDIGQQLSKVGAFLQHPFYLDEGVEYLNPQFFDPQDGSRYITHLVGMDETKFQARAFSDVVEGVLSSLDNGLPNLGINDPEIILTDDLITPLQE
;
A
#
# COMPACT_ATOMS: atom_id res chain seq x y z
N MET A 1 -4.93 -22.96 -7.74
CA MET A 1 -4.78 -22.29 -9.05
C MET A 1 -4.94 -20.80 -8.79
N ILE A 2 -3.97 -19.98 -9.18
CA ILE A 2 -4.08 -18.52 -9.11
C ILE A 2 -5.06 -18.07 -10.20
N ASP A 3 -5.84 -17.03 -9.94
CA ASP A 3 -6.79 -16.52 -10.93
C ASP A 3 -6.06 -15.93 -12.15
N LEU A 4 -6.75 -15.92 -13.30
CA LEU A 4 -6.18 -15.47 -14.56
C LEU A 4 -5.68 -14.01 -14.51
N MET A 5 -6.34 -13.16 -13.71
CA MET A 5 -5.97 -11.75 -13.63
C MET A 5 -4.65 -11.60 -12.88
N THR A 6 -4.51 -12.25 -11.72
CA THR A 6 -3.26 -12.28 -10.96
C THR A 6 -2.13 -12.90 -11.77
N ALA A 7 -2.39 -13.99 -12.51
CA ALA A 7 -1.39 -14.62 -13.37
C ALA A 7 -0.89 -13.66 -14.47
N LYS A 8 -1.79 -12.96 -15.17
CA LYS A 8 -1.40 -11.96 -16.19
C LYS A 8 -0.53 -10.85 -15.63
N LYS A 9 -0.83 -10.37 -14.41
CA LYS A 9 -0.03 -9.34 -13.73
C LYS A 9 1.37 -9.83 -13.38
N LEU A 10 1.51 -11.09 -12.98
CA LEU A 10 2.81 -11.70 -12.67
C LEU A 10 3.64 -12.00 -13.94
N GLU A 11 2.99 -12.40 -15.03
CA GLU A 11 3.69 -12.62 -16.31
C GLU A 11 4.32 -11.32 -16.83
N ALA A 12 3.75 -10.14 -16.54
CA ALA A 12 4.34 -8.86 -16.90
C ALA A 12 5.72 -8.61 -16.25
N LEU A 13 6.06 -9.34 -15.17
CA LEU A 13 7.33 -9.20 -14.44
C LEU A 13 8.35 -10.30 -14.79
N LYS A 14 7.93 -11.35 -15.51
CA LYS A 14 8.70 -12.58 -15.69
C LYS A 14 9.93 -12.41 -16.58
N GLU A 15 9.91 -11.41 -17.45
CA GLU A 15 11.01 -11.10 -18.36
C GLU A 15 12.08 -10.21 -17.72
N GLN A 16 11.85 -9.70 -16.50
CA GLN A 16 12.77 -8.79 -15.84
C GLN A 16 13.80 -9.54 -14.99
N ALA A 17 15.08 -9.45 -15.39
CA ALA A 17 16.18 -10.02 -14.63
C ALA A 17 16.26 -9.39 -13.22
N GLY A 18 16.59 -10.20 -12.22
CA GLY A 18 16.73 -9.71 -10.84
C GLY A 18 15.42 -9.55 -10.07
N VAL A 19 14.26 -9.77 -10.69
CA VAL A 19 12.97 -9.74 -10.00
C VAL A 19 12.61 -11.12 -9.48
N SER A 20 12.17 -11.19 -8.23
CA SER A 20 11.61 -12.40 -7.61
C SER A 20 10.31 -12.08 -6.87
N THR A 21 9.43 -13.07 -6.76
CA THR A 21 8.13 -12.90 -6.13
C THR A 21 7.92 -13.90 -5.00
N LYS A 22 7.35 -13.46 -3.88
CA LYS A 22 6.99 -14.31 -2.75
C LYS A 22 5.51 -14.18 -2.43
N ALA A 23 4.80 -15.30 -2.45
CA ALA A 23 3.41 -15.34 -2.00
C ALA A 23 3.33 -15.43 -0.48
N VAL A 24 2.52 -14.58 0.13
CA VAL A 24 2.23 -14.54 1.57
C VAL A 24 0.75 -14.83 1.77
N VAL A 25 0.45 -15.72 2.71
CA VAL A 25 -0.91 -16.14 3.04
C VAL A 25 -1.14 -15.99 4.54
N GLU A 26 -2.27 -15.42 4.93
CA GLU A 26 -2.63 -15.34 6.34
C GLU A 26 -2.93 -16.73 6.93
N SER A 27 -2.41 -17.02 8.13
CA SER A 27 -2.62 -18.31 8.81
C SER A 27 -4.10 -18.68 8.97
N LYS A 28 -4.98 -17.68 9.19
CA LYS A 28 -6.44 -17.85 9.28
C LYS A 28 -7.05 -18.41 7.99
N ALA A 29 -6.57 -17.97 6.82
CA ALA A 29 -7.01 -18.49 5.53
C ALA A 29 -6.64 -19.97 5.38
N VAL A 30 -5.43 -20.36 5.82
CA VAL A 30 -4.96 -21.75 5.75
C VAL A 30 -5.70 -22.67 6.73
N LYS A 31 -5.97 -22.20 7.95
CA LYS A 31 -6.71 -22.97 8.97
C LYS A 31 -8.16 -23.27 8.56
N GLY A 32 -8.78 -22.38 7.78
CA GLY A 32 -10.14 -22.58 7.24
C GLY A 32 -10.24 -23.69 6.20
N LEU A 33 -9.14 -24.00 5.49
CA LEU A 33 -9.12 -25.01 4.42
C LEU A 33 -9.26 -26.45 4.93
N SER A 34 -8.94 -26.71 6.21
CA SER A 34 -8.96 -28.08 6.75
C SER A 34 -10.33 -28.54 7.24
N ARG A 35 -11.29 -27.64 7.47
CA ARG A 35 -12.51 -27.97 8.23
C ARG A 35 -13.78 -28.21 7.41
N LYS A 36 -13.93 -27.72 6.19
CA LYS A 36 -15.11 -28.03 5.35
C LYS A 36 -14.77 -27.97 3.86
N SER A 37 -15.12 -29.04 3.15
CA SER A 37 -15.25 -29.24 1.69
C SER A 37 -14.67 -28.19 0.73
N ALA A 38 -13.83 -28.69 -0.19
CA ALA A 38 -13.69 -28.24 -1.58
C ALA A 38 -13.35 -26.76 -1.85
N LYS A 39 -12.11 -26.54 -2.31
CA LYS A 39 -11.76 -25.51 -3.32
C LYS A 39 -12.24 -24.06 -3.04
N SER A 40 -12.32 -23.61 -1.80
CA SER A 40 -12.60 -22.19 -1.55
C SER A 40 -11.39 -21.35 -1.95
N ALA A 41 -11.63 -20.34 -2.79
CA ALA A 41 -10.62 -19.36 -3.12
C ALA A 41 -10.28 -18.55 -1.86
N PHE A 42 -9.00 -18.22 -1.69
CA PHE A 42 -8.53 -17.35 -0.62
C PHE A 42 -7.59 -16.30 -1.19
N LYS A 43 -7.53 -15.16 -0.50
CA LYS A 43 -6.67 -14.05 -0.89
C LYS A 43 -5.21 -14.37 -0.53
N ILE A 44 -4.31 -14.00 -1.41
CA ILE A 44 -2.86 -14.01 -1.17
C ILE A 44 -2.32 -12.60 -1.38
N SER A 45 -1.26 -12.25 -0.68
CA SER A 45 -0.40 -11.14 -1.05
C SER A 45 0.77 -11.70 -1.86
N VAL A 46 1.22 -10.98 -2.88
CA VAL A 46 2.45 -11.33 -3.61
C VAL A 46 3.41 -10.16 -3.48
N ASN A 47 4.47 -10.37 -2.72
CA ASN A 47 5.54 -9.40 -2.58
C ASN A 47 6.49 -9.53 -3.77
N ILE A 48 6.98 -8.41 -4.26
CA ILE A 48 7.94 -8.33 -5.38
C ILE A 48 9.25 -7.78 -4.81
N TYR A 49 10.34 -8.47 -5.10
CA TYR A 49 11.69 -8.14 -4.65
C TYR A 49 12.57 -7.96 -5.87
N GLY A 50 13.51 -7.02 -5.80
CA GLY A 50 14.47 -6.74 -6.86
C GLY A 50 15.42 -5.63 -6.43
N TYR A 51 16.25 -5.17 -7.36
CA TYR A 51 17.14 -4.03 -7.12
C TYR A 51 16.33 -2.73 -7.07
N GLU A 52 16.73 -1.81 -6.18
CA GLU A 52 16.10 -0.49 -6.06
C GLU A 52 16.09 0.28 -7.39
N LEU A 53 17.19 0.16 -8.15
CA LEU A 53 17.37 0.77 -9.47
C LEU A 53 16.26 0.38 -10.46
N ASP A 54 15.73 -0.84 -10.33
CA ASP A 54 14.71 -1.40 -11.22
C ASP A 54 13.29 -1.05 -10.75
N ALA A 55 13.11 -0.51 -9.53
CA ALA A 55 11.80 -0.31 -8.93
C ALA A 55 10.90 0.56 -9.81
N ARG A 56 11.42 1.66 -10.38
CA ARG A 56 10.64 2.55 -11.24
C ARG A 56 10.10 1.81 -12.47
N ASP A 57 10.95 1.03 -13.13
CA ASP A 57 10.59 0.29 -14.34
C ASP A 57 9.56 -0.80 -14.05
N ILE A 58 9.71 -1.51 -12.93
CA ILE A 58 8.74 -2.49 -12.43
C ILE A 58 7.38 -1.82 -12.21
N GLY A 59 7.36 -0.67 -11.51
CA GLY A 59 6.12 0.08 -11.27
C GLY A 59 5.44 0.51 -12.57
N GLN A 60 6.21 0.96 -13.56
CA GLN A 60 5.68 1.34 -14.87
C GLN A 60 5.12 0.14 -15.65
N GLN A 61 5.82 -1.00 -15.66
CA GLN A 61 5.34 -2.22 -16.32
C GLN A 61 4.03 -2.73 -15.71
N LEU A 62 3.94 -2.76 -14.38
CA LEU A 62 2.71 -3.10 -13.68
C LEU A 62 1.56 -2.16 -14.05
N SER A 63 1.83 -0.86 -14.14
CA SER A 63 0.81 0.14 -14.51
C SER A 63 0.22 -0.13 -15.90
N LYS A 64 1.04 -0.58 -16.87
CA LYS A 64 0.57 -0.92 -18.24
C LYS A 64 -0.46 -2.05 -18.27
N VAL A 65 -0.46 -2.92 -17.27
CA VAL A 65 -1.42 -4.02 -17.12
C VAL A 65 -2.47 -3.76 -16.03
N GLY A 66 -2.62 -2.49 -15.59
CA GLY A 66 -3.59 -2.11 -14.57
C GLY A 66 -3.28 -2.71 -13.19
N ALA A 67 -1.99 -2.87 -12.88
CA ALA A 67 -1.51 -3.32 -11.58
C ALA A 67 -0.73 -2.21 -10.87
N PHE A 68 -0.95 -2.08 -9.57
CA PHE A 68 -0.31 -1.08 -8.72
C PHE A 68 0.14 -1.76 -7.43
N LEU A 69 1.38 -1.48 -7.03
CA LEU A 69 1.98 -1.99 -5.81
C LEU A 69 1.21 -1.45 -4.60
N GLN A 70 0.75 -2.39 -3.77
CA GLN A 70 0.03 -2.11 -2.53
C GLN A 70 0.97 -2.23 -1.34
N HIS A 71 0.53 -1.82 -0.16
CA HIS A 71 1.33 -1.99 1.05
C HIS A 71 1.35 -3.48 1.46
N PRO A 72 2.53 -4.09 1.63
CA PRO A 72 2.59 -5.51 1.93
C PRO A 72 2.14 -5.77 3.37
N PHE A 73 1.42 -6.86 3.56
CA PHE A 73 0.99 -7.32 4.89
C PHE A 73 2.16 -7.86 5.73
N TYR A 74 3.21 -8.31 5.07
CA TYR A 74 4.39 -8.91 5.67
C TYR A 74 5.60 -8.60 4.81
N LEU A 75 6.75 -8.44 5.43
CA LEU A 75 8.04 -8.29 4.77
C LEU A 75 9.07 -9.16 5.51
N ASP A 76 10.05 -9.66 4.78
CA ASP A 76 11.15 -10.42 5.39
C ASP A 76 12.01 -9.51 6.28
N GLU A 77 12.56 -10.08 7.35
CA GLU A 77 13.40 -9.34 8.28
C GLU A 77 14.64 -8.76 7.58
N GLY A 78 14.95 -7.50 7.87
CA GLY A 78 16.09 -6.79 7.27
C GLY A 78 15.86 -6.30 5.83
N VAL A 79 14.67 -6.50 5.26
CA VAL A 79 14.31 -5.94 3.95
C VAL A 79 13.61 -4.61 4.13
N GLU A 80 13.94 -3.64 3.29
CA GLU A 80 13.24 -2.35 3.22
C GLU A 80 12.19 -2.37 2.11
N TYR A 81 11.06 -1.68 2.33
CA TYR A 81 9.99 -1.58 1.35
C TYR A 81 10.00 -0.21 0.68
N LEU A 82 10.22 -0.23 -0.64
CA LEU A 82 10.08 0.91 -1.52
C LEU A 82 8.87 0.69 -2.43
N ASN A 83 7.99 1.68 -2.53
CA ASN A 83 6.91 1.68 -3.52
C ASN A 83 7.15 2.82 -4.53
N PRO A 84 7.59 2.52 -5.77
CA PRO A 84 7.86 3.50 -6.82
C PRO A 84 6.62 4.28 -7.30
N GLN A 85 5.42 3.79 -6.95
CA GLN A 85 4.13 4.40 -7.29
C GLN A 85 3.50 5.14 -6.11
N PHE A 86 4.11 5.10 -4.92
CA PHE A 86 3.64 5.85 -3.77
C PHE A 86 3.98 7.32 -3.95
N PHE A 87 2.95 8.16 -3.86
CA PHE A 87 3.12 9.61 -3.88
C PHE A 87 3.25 10.10 -2.45
N ASP A 88 4.39 10.69 -2.13
CA ASP A 88 4.62 11.42 -0.89
C ASP A 88 4.90 12.89 -1.23
N PRO A 89 4.03 13.84 -0.84
CA PRO A 89 4.24 15.26 -1.09
C PRO A 89 5.32 15.85 -0.17
N GLN A 90 5.60 15.21 0.96
CA GLN A 90 6.72 15.57 1.81
C GLN A 90 7.92 14.78 1.29
N ASP A 91 9.08 15.41 1.17
CA ASP A 91 10.31 14.76 0.66
C ASP A 91 10.89 13.80 1.73
N GLY A 92 10.02 12.94 2.27
CA GLY A 92 10.24 12.04 3.39
C GLY A 92 11.04 10.81 3.01
N SER A 93 11.09 9.84 3.92
CA SER A 93 11.78 8.58 3.68
C SER A 93 11.16 7.87 2.47
N ARG A 94 11.98 7.67 1.43
CA ARG A 94 11.61 6.86 0.24
C ARG A 94 11.15 5.46 0.62
N TYR A 95 11.67 4.95 1.73
CA TYR A 95 11.29 3.66 2.29
C TYR A 95 10.08 3.82 3.22
N ILE A 96 9.02 3.11 2.88
CA ILE A 96 7.76 3.06 3.62
C ILE A 96 7.61 1.72 4.38
N THR A 97 8.74 1.14 4.80
CA THR A 97 8.80 -0.10 5.60
C THR A 97 7.97 -0.01 6.89
N HIS A 98 7.86 1.18 7.47
CA HIS A 98 7.07 1.43 8.68
C HIS A 98 5.55 1.29 8.48
N LEU A 99 5.09 1.19 7.23
CA LEU A 99 3.68 0.97 6.87
C LEU A 99 3.35 -0.53 6.63
N VAL A 100 4.35 -1.41 6.64
CA VAL A 100 4.15 -2.86 6.44
C VAL A 100 3.32 -3.44 7.59
N GLY A 101 2.35 -4.28 7.24
CA GLY A 101 1.45 -4.92 8.21
C GLY A 101 0.38 -3.99 8.79
N MET A 102 0.33 -2.73 8.35
CA MET A 102 -0.84 -1.88 8.58
C MET A 102 -1.96 -2.31 7.64
N ASP A 103 -3.12 -2.62 8.22
CA ASP A 103 -4.33 -2.69 7.42
C ASP A 103 -4.84 -1.27 7.13
N GLU A 104 -5.76 -1.14 6.18
CA GLU A 104 -6.31 0.15 5.74
C GLU A 104 -6.88 0.97 6.90
N THR A 105 -7.51 0.31 7.88
CA THR A 105 -8.07 0.98 9.07
C THR A 105 -6.98 1.52 10.00
N LYS A 106 -5.89 0.79 10.19
CA LYS A 106 -4.73 1.20 10.97
C LYS A 106 -3.92 2.28 10.27
N PHE A 107 -3.81 2.18 8.94
CA PHE A 107 -3.17 3.21 8.13
C PHE A 107 -3.93 4.53 8.24
N GLN A 108 -5.25 4.54 8.09
CA GLN A 108 -6.07 5.74 8.27
C GLN A 108 -5.96 6.31 9.69
N ALA A 109 -6.03 5.45 10.72
CA ALA A 109 -5.88 5.89 12.11
C ALA A 109 -4.50 6.51 12.37
N ARG A 110 -3.43 5.97 11.79
CA ARG A 110 -2.08 6.53 11.90
C ARG A 110 -1.95 7.84 11.13
N ALA A 111 -2.39 7.89 9.88
CA ALA A 111 -2.39 9.12 9.10
C ALA A 111 -3.14 10.25 9.81
N PHE A 112 -4.28 9.93 10.43
CA PHE A 112 -5.02 10.87 11.27
C PHE A 112 -4.21 11.30 12.50
N SER A 113 -3.58 10.36 13.20
CA SER A 113 -2.71 10.66 14.35
C SER A 113 -1.54 11.57 13.98
N ASP A 114 -0.86 11.29 12.87
CA ASP A 114 0.29 12.06 12.39
C ASP A 114 -0.13 13.49 12.01
N VAL A 115 -1.32 13.65 11.41
CA VAL A 115 -1.92 14.97 11.14
C VAL A 115 -2.21 15.71 12.45
N VAL A 116 -2.83 15.05 13.43
CA VAL A 116 -3.13 15.64 14.74
C VAL A 116 -1.85 16.07 15.45
N GLU A 117 -0.81 15.24 15.44
CA GLU A 117 0.49 15.57 16.01
C GLU A 117 1.14 16.76 15.31
N GLY A 118 1.07 16.83 13.98
CA GLY A 118 1.53 17.98 13.20
C GLY A 118 0.80 19.28 13.55
N VAL A 119 -0.52 19.21 13.76
CA VAL A 119 -1.33 20.37 14.20
C VAL A 119 -0.96 20.78 15.62
N LEU A 120 -0.86 19.83 16.56
CA LEU A 120 -0.50 20.11 17.95
C LEU A 120 0.90 20.73 18.06
N SER A 121 1.86 20.21 17.28
CA SER A 121 3.22 20.76 17.20
C SER A 121 3.26 22.16 16.57
N SER A 122 2.31 22.46 15.67
CA SER A 122 2.15 23.79 15.08
C SER A 122 1.50 24.79 16.04
N LEU A 123 0.62 24.31 16.94
CA LEU A 123 -0.02 25.12 17.99
C LEU A 123 0.93 25.44 19.14
N ASP A 124 1.91 24.58 19.42
CA ASP A 124 2.92 24.79 20.48
C ASP A 124 3.92 25.91 20.12
N ASN A 125 3.96 26.33 18.85
CA ASN A 125 4.81 27.41 18.34
C ASN A 125 4.15 28.82 18.39
N GLY A 126 3.31 29.11 19.38
CA GLY A 126 2.74 30.45 19.56
C GLY A 126 3.79 31.49 19.99
N LEU A 127 3.89 32.71 19.45
CA LEU A 127 3.05 33.51 18.54
C LEU A 127 3.88 34.79 18.16
N PRO A 128 3.49 35.71 17.22
CA PRO A 128 2.10 35.98 16.85
C PRO A 128 1.74 36.20 15.37
N ASN A 129 0.45 35.96 15.11
CA ASN A 129 -0.41 36.56 14.10
C ASN A 129 -0.01 36.41 12.63
N LEU A 130 -0.57 35.40 11.96
CA LEU A 130 -1.27 35.64 10.70
C LEU A 130 -2.43 34.63 10.62
N GLY A 131 -3.64 35.12 10.34
CA GLY A 131 -4.83 34.28 10.26
C GLY A 131 -4.65 33.20 9.20
N ILE A 132 -4.81 31.93 9.57
CA ILE A 132 -4.83 30.82 8.64
C ILE A 132 -6.17 30.12 8.82
N ASN A 133 -6.91 30.09 7.72
CA ASN A 133 -8.24 29.55 7.55
C ASN A 133 -8.33 28.10 8.05
N ASP A 134 -9.48 27.76 8.62
CA ASP A 134 -9.81 26.40 9.06
C ASP A 134 -9.49 25.36 7.96
N PRO A 135 -8.83 24.24 8.28
CA PRO A 135 -8.63 23.16 7.32
C PRO A 135 -9.96 22.43 7.09
N GLU A 136 -10.43 22.44 5.85
CA GLU A 136 -11.59 21.66 5.40
C GLU A 136 -11.21 20.18 5.39
N ILE A 137 -11.64 19.45 6.43
CA ILE A 137 -11.49 18.00 6.52
C ILE A 137 -12.60 17.37 5.70
N ILE A 138 -12.29 16.93 4.48
CA ILE A 138 -13.22 16.16 3.65
C ILE A 138 -13.25 14.72 4.17
N LEU A 139 -14.38 14.32 4.75
CA LEU A 139 -14.62 12.93 5.13
C LEU A 139 -14.87 12.11 3.87
N THR A 140 -14.26 10.93 3.77
CA THR A 140 -14.33 10.06 2.58
C THR A 140 -15.74 9.61 2.20
N ASP A 141 -16.71 9.74 3.10
CA ASP A 141 -18.13 9.48 2.81
C ASP A 141 -18.72 10.51 1.81
N ASP A 142 -18.09 11.67 1.63
CA ASP A 142 -18.50 12.72 0.70
C ASP A 142 -17.97 12.49 -0.74
N LEU A 143 -17.16 11.46 -0.97
CA LEU A 143 -16.58 11.16 -2.29
C LEU A 143 -17.46 10.30 -3.20
N ILE A 144 -18.74 10.11 -2.87
CA ILE A 144 -19.70 9.47 -3.79
C ILE A 144 -20.12 10.50 -4.84
N THR A 145 -19.31 10.66 -5.89
CA THR A 145 -19.77 11.29 -7.12
C THR A 145 -20.70 10.31 -7.83
N PRO A 146 -21.99 10.65 -8.05
CA PRO A 146 -22.85 9.81 -8.88
C PRO A 146 -22.30 9.81 -10.30
N LEU A 147 -22.19 8.63 -10.91
CA LEU A 147 -22.00 8.51 -12.35
C LEU A 147 -23.25 9.11 -13.02
N GLN A 148 -23.08 10.19 -13.76
CA GLN A 148 -24.13 10.70 -14.64
C GLN A 148 -24.32 9.72 -15.82
N GLU A 149 -25.58 9.41 -16.13
CA GLU A 149 -25.98 8.61 -17.30
C GLU A 149 -25.58 9.26 -18.63
#